data_AF-A0A6C0EL41-F1
#
_entry.id   AF-A0A6C0EL41-F1
#
_cell.length_a   1.000
_cell.length_b   1.000
_cell.length_c   1.000
_cell.angle_alpha   90.00
_cell.angle_beta   90.00
_cell.angle_gamma   90.00
#
_symmetry.space_group_name_H-M   'P 1'
#
loop_
_entity.id
_entity.type
_entity.pdbx_description
1 polymer ?
#
loop_
_entity_poly.entity_id
_entity_poly.type
_entity_poly.pdbx_seq_one_letter_code
_entity_poly.pdbx_strand_id
1 'polypeptide(L)'
;MYFQNYFVEFFGTMFFVYIILATGNPLAIGAALALVVLLTRNISGGFMNPVTTLVMTSAGQLPSSEVIPYCLAQVFGGLIALEIYKHVNAYNGGPTLAPSGGHAKK
;
A
#
# COMPACT_ATOMS: atom_id res chain seq x y z
N MET A 1 12.71 -10.71 -13.30
CA MET A 1 12.86 -10.37 -11.88
C MET A 1 13.79 -9.16 -11.72
N TYR A 2 13.24 -7.94 -11.83
CA TYR A 2 14.00 -6.71 -11.53
C TYR A 2 13.68 -6.28 -10.10
N PHE A 3 14.66 -6.41 -9.20
CA PHE A 3 14.51 -6.12 -7.78
C PHE A 3 14.01 -4.70 -7.49
N GLN A 4 14.31 -3.75 -8.37
CA GLN A 4 13.85 -2.37 -8.30
C GLN A 4 12.31 -2.25 -8.27
N ASN A 5 11.60 -3.12 -8.98
CA ASN A 5 10.15 -3.05 -9.08
C ASN A 5 9.48 -3.30 -7.72
N TYR A 6 9.99 -4.26 -6.95
CA TYR A 6 9.41 -4.59 -5.64
C TYR A 6 9.64 -3.48 -4.62
N PHE A 7 10.79 -2.81 -4.65
CA PHE A 7 11.02 -1.64 -3.80
C PHE A 7 10.05 -0.52 -4.12
N VAL A 8 9.83 -0.26 -5.40
CA VAL A 8 8.90 0.78 -5.84
C VAL A 8 7.47 0.47 -5.37
N GLU A 9 7.02 -0.78 -5.51
CA GLU A 9 5.70 -1.21 -5.03
C GLU A 9 5.60 -1.17 -3.50
N PHE A 10 6.66 -1.56 -2.78
CA PHE A 10 6.72 -1.50 -1.32
C PHE A 10 6.62 -0.06 -0.80
N PHE A 11 7.48 0.85 -1.27
CA PHE A 11 7.49 2.24 -0.80
C PHE A 11 6.28 3.03 -1.30
N GLY A 12 5.83 2.78 -2.54
CA GLY A 12 4.63 3.42 -3.07
C GLY A 12 3.37 3.00 -2.32
N THR A 13 3.23 1.71 -1.99
CA THR A 13 2.11 1.23 -1.16
C THR A 13 2.20 1.75 0.26
N MET A 14 3.41 1.81 0.84
CA MET A 14 3.62 2.39 2.16
C MET A 14 3.13 3.84 2.23
N PHE A 15 3.56 4.68 1.28
CA PHE A 15 3.12 6.07 1.21
C PHE A 15 1.62 6.17 1.01
N PHE A 16 1.06 5.43 0.05
CA PHE A 16 -0.37 5.46 -0.26
C PHE A 16 -1.23 5.07 0.94
N VAL A 17 -0.90 3.96 1.62
CA VAL A 17 -1.64 3.49 2.80
C VAL A 17 -1.48 4.45 3.98
N TYR A 18 -0.31 5.05 4.18
CA TYR A 18 -0.13 6.06 5.21
C TYR A 18 -1.07 7.25 5.02
N ILE A 19 -1.23 7.75 3.79
CA ILE A 19 -2.16 8.85 3.49
C ILE A 19 -3.62 8.47 3.76
N ILE A 20 -4.01 7.22 3.44
CA ILE A 20 -5.35 6.71 3.78
C ILE A 20 -5.59 6.82 5.29
N LEU A 21 -4.67 6.29 6.09
CA LEU A 21 -4.79 6.26 7.55
C LEU A 21 -4.71 7.66 8.18
N ALA A 22 -3.82 8.50 7.69
CA ALA A 22 -3.57 9.82 8.24
C ALA A 22 -4.68 10.83 7.96
N THR A 23 -5.37 10.71 6.82
CA THR A 23 -6.30 11.75 6.36
C THR A 23 -7.76 11.29 6.33
N GLY A 24 -8.04 10.05 5.94
CA GLY A 24 -9.39 9.59 5.63
C GLY A 24 -10.11 10.40 4.54
N ASN A 25 -9.42 11.34 3.87
CA ASN A 25 -10.01 12.27 2.91
C ASN A 25 -9.92 11.69 1.49
N PRO A 26 -11.05 11.46 0.79
CA PRO A 26 -11.03 10.83 -0.53
C PRO A 26 -10.19 11.57 -1.57
N LEU A 27 -10.15 12.91 -1.52
CA LEU A 27 -9.39 13.71 -2.47
C LEU A 27 -7.89 13.59 -2.21
N ALA A 28 -7.46 13.59 -0.95
CA ALA A 28 -6.06 13.37 -0.59
C ALA A 28 -5.59 11.97 -0.97
N ILE A 29 -6.43 10.95 -0.75
CA ILE A 29 -6.16 9.55 -1.11
C ILE A 29 -6.01 9.42 -2.63
N GLY A 30 -6.95 9.99 -3.39
CA GLY A 30 -6.90 9.98 -4.86
C GLY A 30 -5.67 10.70 -5.40
N ALA A 31 -5.34 11.88 -4.86
CA ALA A 31 -4.16 12.64 -5.27
C ALA A 31 -2.85 11.89 -4.95
N ALA A 32 -2.75 11.27 -3.77
CA ALA A 32 -1.59 10.47 -3.39
C ALA A 32 -1.40 9.26 -4.30
N LEU A 33 -2.48 8.52 -4.61
CA LEU A 33 -2.42 7.41 -5.53
C LEU A 33 -1.99 7.87 -6.94
N ALA A 34 -2.61 8.93 -7.45
CA ALA A 34 -2.27 9.48 -8.77
C ALA A 34 -0.79 9.88 -8.84
N LEU A 35 -0.28 10.57 -7.82
CA LEU A 35 1.12 10.95 -7.72
C LEU A 35 2.05 9.72 -7.75
N VAL A 36 1.80 8.73 -6.90
CA VAL A 36 2.61 7.51 -6.86
C VAL A 36 2.60 6.81 -8.21
N VAL A 37 1.44 6.64 -8.83
CA VAL A 37 1.33 5.97 -10.13
C VAL A 37 2.12 6.73 -11.20
N LEU A 38 2.01 8.07 -11.26
CA LEU A 38 2.76 8.89 -12.22
C LEU A 38 4.27 8.73 -12.09
N LEU A 39 4.78 8.63 -10.85
CA LEU A 39 6.20 8.47 -10.59
C LEU A 39 6.71 7.05 -10.87
N THR A 40 5.87 6.04 -10.70
CA THR A 40 6.29 4.64 -10.62
C THR A 40 5.92 3.80 -11.84
N ARG A 41 4.99 4.27 -12.68
CA ARG A 41 4.48 3.55 -13.85
C ARG A 41 5.58 2.98 -14.74
N ASN A 42 6.60 3.78 -15.05
CA ASN A 42 7.68 3.37 -15.96
C ASN A 42 8.71 2.42 -15.33
N ILE A 43 8.61 2.16 -14.02
CA ILE A 43 9.54 1.30 -13.28
C ILE A 43 8.86 -0.03 -12.93
N SER A 44 7.78 0.01 -12.13
CA SER A 44 7.09 -1.21 -11.66
C SER A 44 5.75 -1.50 -12.32
N GLY A 45 5.17 -0.53 -13.04
CA GLY A 45 3.77 -0.55 -13.46
C GLY A 45 2.84 0.25 -12.53
N GLY A 46 3.27 0.52 -11.30
CA GLY A 46 2.56 1.39 -10.36
C GLY A 46 1.25 0.79 -9.83
N PHE A 47 1.25 -0.48 -9.43
CA PHE A 47 0.01 -1.19 -9.09
C PHE A 47 -0.47 -0.91 -7.65
N MET A 48 0.47 -0.86 -6.71
CA MET A 48 0.29 -0.47 -5.29
C MET A 48 -0.81 -1.22 -4.54
N ASN A 49 -1.26 -2.36 -5.07
CA ASN A 49 -2.39 -3.13 -4.57
C ASN A 49 -2.39 -4.54 -5.20
N PRO A 50 -2.53 -5.61 -4.39
CA PRO A 50 -2.60 -6.99 -4.88
C PRO A 50 -3.71 -7.23 -5.91
N VAL A 51 -4.87 -6.59 -5.74
CA VAL A 51 -6.00 -6.71 -6.67
C VAL A 51 -5.63 -6.09 -8.01
N THR A 52 -5.05 -4.88 -8.01
CA THR A 52 -4.58 -4.22 -9.23
C THR A 52 -3.49 -5.03 -9.92
N THR A 53 -2.54 -5.58 -9.17
CA THR A 53 -1.51 -6.49 -9.71
C THR A 53 -2.12 -7.69 -10.41
N LEU A 54 -3.10 -8.35 -9.79
CA LEU A 54 -3.77 -9.51 -10.39
C LEU A 54 -4.54 -9.12 -11.66
N VAL A 55 -5.30 -8.02 -11.63
CA VAL A 55 -6.04 -7.52 -12.79
C VAL A 55 -5.09 -7.17 -13.93
N MET A 56 -4.00 -6.46 -13.66
CA MET A 56 -3.03 -6.05 -14.68
C MET A 56 -2.24 -7.25 -15.24
N THR A 57 -1.98 -8.26 -14.41
CA THR A 57 -1.44 -9.55 -14.87
C THR A 57 -2.42 -10.24 -15.83
N SER A 58 -3.72 -10.27 -15.48
CA SER A 58 -4.75 -10.85 -16.36
C SER A 58 -4.90 -10.09 -17.69
N ALA A 59 -4.58 -8.80 -17.69
CA ALA A 59 -4.52 -7.95 -18.88
C ALA A 59 -3.19 -8.07 -19.66
N GLY A 60 -2.29 -8.97 -19.26
CA GLY A 60 -1.00 -9.21 -19.92
C GLY A 60 0.08 -8.16 -19.63
N GLN A 61 -0.11 -7.29 -18.64
CA GLN A 61 0.85 -6.22 -18.32
C GLN A 61 1.94 -6.62 -17.33
N LEU A 62 1.79 -7.76 -16.67
CA LEU A 62 2.79 -8.31 -15.76
C LEU A 62 2.88 -9.83 -15.97
N PRO A 63 4.08 -10.44 -15.98
CA PRO A 63 4.23 -11.89 -15.99
C PRO A 63 3.59 -12.51 -14.74
N SER A 64 2.85 -13.62 -14.89
CA SER A 64 2.18 -14.28 -13.76
C SER A 64 3.12 -14.72 -12.64
N SER A 65 4.40 -14.98 -12.95
CA SER A 65 5.44 -15.31 -11.96
C SER A 65 5.76 -14.15 -11.00
N GLU A 66 5.44 -12.92 -11.37
CA GLU A 66 5.76 -11.71 -10.61
C GLU A 66 4.63 -11.31 -9.65
N VAL A 67 3.44 -11.91 -9.77
CA VAL A 67 2.27 -11.60 -8.94
C VAL A 67 2.57 -11.76 -7.45
N ILE A 68 3.09 -12.92 -7.05
CA ILE A 68 3.35 -13.21 -5.64
C ILE A 68 4.39 -12.22 -5.05
N PRO A 69 5.56 -12.01 -5.67
CA PRO A 69 6.52 -11.00 -5.22
C PRO A 69 5.93 -9.59 -5.07
N TYR A 70 5.13 -9.13 -6.05
CA TYR A 70 4.49 -7.82 -5.99
C TYR A 70 3.49 -7.73 -4.83
N CYS A 71 2.62 -8.74 -4.68
CA CYS A 71 1.65 -8.79 -3.59
C CYS A 71 2.33 -8.76 -2.22
N LEU A 72 3.44 -9.50 -2.05
CA LEU A 72 4.23 -9.47 -0.82
C LEU A 72 4.80 -8.07 -0.54
N ALA A 73 5.42 -7.44 -1.55
CA ALA A 73 5.96 -6.09 -1.42
C ALA A 73 4.88 -5.08 -0.99
N GLN A 74 3.71 -5.14 -1.62
CA GLN A 74 2.58 -4.26 -1.32
C GLN A 74 2.03 -4.49 0.08
N VAL A 75 1.83 -5.76 0.48
CA VAL A 75 1.34 -6.11 1.83
C VAL A 75 2.32 -5.63 2.90
N PHE A 76 3.62 -5.90 2.74
CA PHE A 76 4.61 -5.42 3.69
C PHE A 76 4.70 -3.89 3.71
N GLY A 77 4.58 -3.22 2.56
CA GLY A 77 4.53 -1.76 2.48
C GLY A 77 3.36 -1.18 3.29
N GLY A 78 2.16 -1.76 3.12
CA GLY A 78 0.96 -1.37 3.87
C GLY A 78 1.07 -1.65 5.38
N LEU A 79 1.66 -2.78 5.78
CA LEU A 79 1.89 -3.09 7.20
C LEU A 79 2.87 -2.12 7.86
N ILE A 80 3.96 -1.76 7.17
CA ILE A 80 4.91 -0.77 7.69
C ILE A 80 4.26 0.62 7.78
N ALA A 81 3.43 1.01 6.82
CA ALA A 81 2.68 2.26 6.90
C ALA A 81 1.77 2.33 8.13
N LEU A 82 1.08 1.22 8.44
CA LEU A 82 0.26 1.10 9.64
C LEU A 82 1.08 1.28 10.92
N GLU A 83 2.27 0.66 10.98
CA GLU A 83 3.13 0.77 12.15
C GLU A 83 3.67 2.19 12.35
N ILE A 84 4.12 2.83 11.26
CA ILE A 84 4.55 4.24 11.28
C ILE A 84 3.40 5.13 11.76
N TYR A 85 2.20 4.94 11.21
CA TYR A 85 1.02 5.71 11.60
C TYR A 85 0.71 5.58 13.09
N LYS A 86 0.74 4.37 13.66
CA LYS A 86 0.52 4.15 15.10
C LYS A 86 1.52 4.92 15.94
N HIS A 87 2.81 4.88 15.59
CA HIS A 87 3.86 5.56 16.35
C HIS A 87 3.74 7.10 16.27
N VAL A 88 3.48 7.63 15.07
CA VAL A 88 3.29 9.08 14.88
C VAL A 88 2.04 9.56 15.61
N ASN A 89 0.94 8.82 15.50
CA ASN A 89 -0.32 9.17 16.15
C ASN A 89 -0.21 9.08 17.69
N ALA A 90 0.45 8.06 18.22
CA ALA A 90 0.71 7.94 19.65
C ALA A 90 1.59 9.09 20.18
N TYR A 91 2.63 9.48 19.43
CA TYR A 91 3.46 10.63 19.78
C TYR A 91 2.66 11.94 19.81
N ASN A 92 1.70 12.10 18.90
CA ASN A 92 0.83 13.28 18.84
C ASN A 92 -0.30 13.28 19.88
N GLY A 93 -0.36 12.30 20.79
CA GLY A 93 -1.44 12.15 21.77
C GLY A 93 -2.79 11.76 21.15
N GLY A 94 -2.79 11.30 19.90
CA GLY A 94 -3.99 10.84 19.20
C GLY A 94 -4.51 9.50 19.76
N PRO A 95 -5.81 9.21 19.62
CA PRO A 95 -6.37 7.95 20.06
C PRO A 95 -5.69 6.80 19.30
N THR A 96 -5.19 5.80 20.01
CA THR A 96 -4.67 4.57 19.38
C THR A 96 -5.77 3.97 18.51
N LEU A 97 -5.44 3.48 17.31
CA LEU A 97 -6.38 2.67 16.54
C LEU A 97 -6.88 1.56 17.47
N ALA A 98 -8.17 1.62 17.82
CA ALA A 98 -8.76 0.61 18.68
C ALA A 98 -8.49 -0.75 18.04
N PRO A 99 -8.06 -1.77 18.81
CA PRO A 99 -8.02 -3.12 18.29
C PRO A 99 -9.38 -3.39 17.65
N SER A 100 -9.40 -3.76 16.35
CA SER A 100 -10.62 -4.29 15.73
C SER A 100 -11.09 -5.39 16.66
N GLY A 101 -12.23 -5.17 17.32
CA GLY A 101 -12.68 -5.98 18.44
C GLY A 101 -12.53 -7.45 18.06
N GLY A 102 -11.55 -8.12 18.68
CA GLY A 102 -11.46 -9.56 18.62
C GLY A 102 -12.83 -10.06 19.05
N HIS A 103 -13.44 -10.90 18.20
CA HIS A 103 -14.72 -11.55 18.44
C HIS A 103 -14.92 -11.77 19.94
N ALA A 104 -15.69 -10.89 20.57
CA ALA A 104 -16.13 -11.11 21.92
C ALA A 104 -16.95 -12.40 21.81
N LYS A 105 -16.35 -13.52 22.25
CA LYS A 105 -17.09 -14.75 22.48
C LYS A 105 -18.30 -14.34 23.33
N LYS A 106 -19.47 -14.32 22.71
CA LYS A 106 -20.72 -14.55 23.41
C LYS A 106 -20.98 -16.05 23.37
#